data_AF-A0A1I6BJ13-F1
#
_entry.id   AF-A0A1I6BJ13-F1
#
_cell.length_a   1.000
_cell.length_b   1.000
_cell.length_c   1.000
_cell.angle_alpha   90.00
_cell.angle_beta   90.00
_cell.angle_gamma   90.00
#
_symmetry.space_group_name_H-M   'P 1'
#
loop_
_entity.id
_entity.type
_entity.pdbx_description
1 polymer ?
#
loop_
_entity_poly.entity_id
_entity_poly.type
_entity_poly.pdbx_seq_one_letter_code
_entity_poly.pdbx_strand_id
1 'polypeptide(L)'
;MPQATKASYDMNTAAVPDNTLTFPSGPWKLFQSILGNTSGRDRYTGAQGIRMQQGLSVPAVVEMKFDLPNGASKVTLIYGAYYTDAASSWQLEYSQDQGRTWRQTGPVVTDAGNWQRSITFLMTLTGPVRFRINKLGLGVSNPPAVLNGRLGLDDIAIYEN
;
A
#
# COMPACT_ATOMS: atom_id res chain seq x y z
N MET A 1 7.55 -17.54 -10.76
CA MET A 1 8.44 -16.35 -10.74
C MET A 1 9.21 -16.37 -9.43
N PRO A 2 10.53 -16.15 -9.38
CA PRO A 2 11.22 -15.99 -8.10
C PRO A 2 10.55 -14.85 -7.33
N GLN A 3 10.17 -15.13 -6.10
CA GLN A 3 9.50 -14.23 -5.20
C GLN A 3 10.38 -13.00 -4.95
N ALA A 4 9.90 -11.79 -5.26
CA ALA A 4 10.65 -10.58 -4.98
C ALA A 4 10.96 -10.50 -3.48
N THR A 5 12.18 -10.09 -3.12
CA THR A 5 12.59 -9.98 -1.72
C THR A 5 12.84 -8.53 -1.36
N LYS A 6 12.11 -8.04 -0.36
CA LYS A 6 12.39 -6.78 0.33
C LYS A 6 12.19 -7.01 1.81
N ALA A 7 13.30 -7.18 2.54
CA ALA A 7 13.31 -7.59 3.94
C ALA A 7 13.47 -6.41 4.93
N SER A 8 13.84 -5.23 4.45
CA SER A 8 13.91 -4.00 5.25
C SER A 8 12.87 -2.98 4.77
N TYR A 9 12.30 -2.25 5.73
CA TYR A 9 11.25 -1.26 5.47
C TYR A 9 11.74 -0.11 4.59
N ASP A 10 12.98 0.31 4.76
CA ASP A 10 13.62 1.33 3.94
C ASP A 10 14.90 0.77 3.32
N MET A 11 14.98 0.80 1.99
CA MET A 11 16.08 0.26 1.21
C MET A 11 16.41 1.18 0.04
N ASN A 12 17.70 1.44 -0.15
CA ASN A 12 18.23 2.02 -1.37
C ASN A 12 19.49 1.24 -1.75
N THR A 13 19.29 0.04 -2.29
CA THR A 13 20.38 -0.86 -2.72
C THR A 13 20.32 -1.06 -4.22
N ALA A 14 21.37 -1.63 -4.83
CA ALA A 14 21.34 -1.93 -6.27
C ALA A 14 20.20 -2.88 -6.66
N ALA A 15 19.83 -3.82 -5.78
CA ALA A 15 18.73 -4.76 -6.02
C ALA A 15 17.34 -4.17 -5.74
N VAL A 16 17.26 -3.20 -4.83
CA VAL A 16 16.01 -2.51 -4.44
C VAL A 16 16.29 -1.00 -4.39
N PRO A 17 16.48 -0.34 -5.55
CA PRO A 17 16.79 1.08 -5.60
C PRO A 17 15.55 1.90 -5.22
N ASP A 18 15.72 2.91 -4.37
CA ASP A 18 14.62 3.76 -3.86
C ASP A 18 13.35 2.95 -3.49
N ASN A 19 13.53 1.87 -2.73
CA ASN A 19 12.46 0.98 -2.30
C ASN A 19 11.62 0.33 -3.42
N THR A 20 12.11 0.33 -4.66
CA THR A 20 11.34 -0.11 -5.83
C THR A 20 11.59 -1.59 -6.14
N LEU A 21 10.50 -2.33 -6.36
CA LEU A 21 10.49 -3.71 -6.86
C LEU A 21 9.68 -3.77 -8.16
N THR A 22 10.06 -4.68 -9.05
CA THR A 22 9.29 -4.93 -10.28
C THR A 22 8.41 -6.16 -10.08
N PHE A 23 7.11 -5.96 -10.17
CA PHE A 23 6.08 -7.00 -10.19
C PHE A 23 5.61 -7.24 -11.64
N PRO A 24 4.84 -8.31 -11.91
CA PRO A 24 4.26 -8.53 -13.24
C PRO A 24 3.39 -7.35 -13.75
N SER A 25 2.79 -6.57 -12.85
CA SER A 25 2.04 -5.36 -13.20
C SER A 25 2.93 -4.16 -13.55
N GLY A 26 4.20 -4.18 -13.16
CA GLY A 26 5.13 -3.07 -13.35
C GLY A 26 5.97 -2.75 -12.11
N PRO A 27 6.75 -1.65 -12.15
CA PRO A 27 7.54 -1.20 -11.01
C PRO A 27 6.67 -0.51 -9.93
N TRP A 28 6.87 -0.90 -8.68
CA TRP A 28 6.22 -0.34 -7.51
C TRP A 28 7.24 0.07 -6.46
N LYS A 29 7.10 1.30 -5.93
CA LYS A 29 7.86 1.77 -4.76
C LYS A 29 7.14 1.34 -3.49
N LEU A 30 7.83 0.58 -2.65
CA LEU A 30 7.35 0.07 -1.36
C LEU A 30 8.11 0.77 -0.22
N PHE A 31 7.88 2.07 -0.05
CA PHE A 31 8.56 2.87 0.96
C PHE A 31 8.03 2.54 2.36
N GLN A 32 8.95 2.39 3.32
CA GLN A 32 8.63 1.98 4.69
C GLN A 32 7.79 0.70 4.76
N SER A 33 8.11 -0.25 3.87
CA SER A 33 7.35 -1.48 3.66
C SER A 33 8.26 -2.66 3.35
N ILE A 34 7.84 -3.87 3.67
CA ILE A 34 8.51 -5.13 3.31
C ILE A 34 7.55 -6.06 2.57
N LEU A 35 8.09 -7.12 1.97
CA LEU A 35 7.29 -8.28 1.56
C LEU A 35 7.34 -9.34 2.66
N GLY A 36 6.25 -9.46 3.41
CA GLY A 36 6.11 -10.36 4.56
C GLY A 36 5.31 -11.62 4.23
N ASN A 37 5.62 -12.72 4.91
CA ASN A 37 4.98 -14.03 4.73
C ASN A 37 4.87 -14.80 6.05
N THR A 38 4.78 -14.09 7.18
CA THR A 38 4.63 -14.68 8.50
C THR A 38 3.19 -15.19 8.65
N SER A 39 3.02 -16.51 8.56
CA SER A 39 1.71 -17.16 8.66
C SER A 39 0.93 -16.74 9.91
N GLY A 40 -0.36 -16.46 9.74
CA GLY A 40 -1.25 -15.99 10.80
C GLY A 40 -1.00 -14.56 11.29
N ARG A 41 -0.04 -13.83 10.70
CA ARG A 41 0.32 -12.46 11.12
C ARG A 41 0.29 -11.46 9.98
N ASP A 42 0.99 -11.75 8.88
CA ASP A 42 0.92 -10.95 7.67
C ASP A 42 -0.42 -11.15 6.95
N ARG A 43 -0.88 -10.15 6.20
CA ARG A 43 -2.10 -10.24 5.39
C ARG A 43 -1.72 -10.61 3.98
N TYR A 44 -2.05 -11.83 3.59
CA TYR A 44 -1.81 -12.32 2.25
C TYR A 44 -2.69 -13.53 1.89
N THR A 45 -2.98 -13.71 0.60
CA THR A 45 -3.68 -14.86 0.02
C THR A 45 -2.75 -15.77 -0.79
N GLY A 46 -1.56 -15.27 -1.16
CA GLY A 46 -0.54 -15.99 -1.93
C GLY A 46 0.73 -16.35 -1.15
N ALA A 47 1.90 -16.07 -1.72
CA ALA A 47 3.19 -16.38 -1.09
C ALA A 47 3.65 -15.30 -0.09
N GLN A 48 3.23 -14.05 -0.29
CA GLN A 48 3.61 -12.87 0.49
C GLN A 48 2.54 -11.80 0.36
N GLY A 49 2.52 -10.86 1.30
CA GLY A 49 1.84 -9.58 1.18
C GLY A 49 2.77 -8.43 1.53
N ILE A 50 2.32 -7.21 1.31
CA ILE A 50 3.05 -6.00 1.70
C ILE A 50 2.76 -5.73 3.18
N ARG A 51 3.81 -5.57 4.00
CA ARG A 51 3.68 -5.08 5.38
C ARG A 51 4.34 -3.71 5.50
N MET A 52 3.56 -2.69 5.79
CA MET A 52 4.00 -1.33 6.05
C MET A 52 4.31 -1.11 7.52
N GLN A 53 5.28 -0.26 7.83
CA GLN A 53 5.80 -0.05 9.19
C GLN A 53 4.80 0.68 10.11
N GLN A 54 4.87 0.36 11.41
CA GLN A 54 4.10 1.04 12.48
C GLN A 54 4.77 2.33 12.96
N GLY A 55 3.99 3.19 13.61
CA GLY A 55 4.54 4.22 14.50
C GLY A 55 5.25 5.39 13.81
N LEU A 56 5.19 5.47 12.47
CA LEU A 56 5.85 6.52 11.72
C LEU A 56 5.17 7.87 11.94
N SER A 57 5.96 8.93 12.07
CA SER A 57 5.48 10.33 12.05
C SER A 57 5.42 10.92 10.64
N VAL A 58 5.86 10.16 9.64
CA VAL A 58 5.79 10.51 8.22
C VAL A 58 4.99 9.45 7.47
N PRO A 59 4.39 9.77 6.32
CA PRO A 59 3.63 8.78 5.57
C PRO A 59 4.53 7.68 4.99
N ALA A 60 3.96 6.49 4.84
CA ALA A 60 4.54 5.37 4.12
C ALA A 60 3.71 5.11 2.86
N VAL A 61 4.35 4.70 1.75
CA VAL A 61 3.66 4.57 0.46
C VAL A 61 3.94 3.26 -0.25
N VAL A 62 2.87 2.72 -0.85
CA VAL A 62 2.92 1.71 -1.90
C VAL A 62 2.48 2.41 -3.18
N GLU A 63 3.42 2.74 -4.06
CA GLU A 63 3.24 3.67 -5.18
C GLU A 63 3.58 3.00 -6.51
N MET A 64 2.69 3.13 -7.50
CA MET A 64 2.99 2.77 -8.89
C MET A 64 4.05 3.71 -9.47
N LYS A 65 5.06 3.13 -10.14
CA LYS A 65 6.05 3.90 -10.91
C LYS A 65 5.77 3.91 -12.42
N PHE A 66 4.55 3.55 -12.81
CA PHE A 66 4.04 3.54 -14.18
C PHE A 66 2.62 4.11 -14.21
N ASP A 67 2.16 4.52 -15.40
CA ASP A 67 0.80 5.01 -15.63
C ASP A 67 -0.03 3.97 -16.37
N LEU A 68 -1.32 3.91 -16.06
CA LEU A 68 -2.34 3.35 -16.95
C LEU A 68 -2.69 4.42 -17.99
N PRO A 69 -2.54 4.16 -19.29
CA PRO A 69 -2.67 5.19 -20.31
C PRO A 69 -4.09 5.73 -20.47
N ASN A 70 -5.13 4.91 -20.25
CA ASN A 70 -6.51 5.26 -20.60
C ASN A 70 -7.38 5.68 -19.40
N GLY A 71 -6.82 5.67 -18.19
CA GLY A 71 -7.54 5.97 -16.96
C GLY A 71 -7.87 4.72 -16.15
N ALA A 72 -8.82 4.83 -15.23
CA ALA A 72 -9.24 3.71 -14.40
C ALA A 72 -10.66 3.88 -13.86
N SER A 73 -11.34 2.74 -13.71
CA SER A 73 -12.73 2.66 -13.24
C SER A 73 -12.83 2.12 -11.81
N LYS A 74 -11.86 1.31 -11.38
CA LYS A 74 -11.94 0.58 -10.11
C LYS A 74 -10.56 0.25 -9.55
N VAL A 75 -10.44 0.31 -8.23
CA VAL A 75 -9.32 -0.26 -7.47
C VAL A 75 -9.88 -1.19 -6.39
N THR A 76 -9.34 -2.39 -6.28
CA THR A 76 -9.64 -3.32 -5.20
C THR A 76 -8.37 -3.71 -4.48
N LEU A 77 -8.46 -3.97 -3.19
CA LEU A 77 -7.36 -4.55 -2.43
C LEU A 77 -7.84 -5.25 -1.17
N ILE A 78 -6.96 -6.07 -0.64
CA ILE A 78 -7.04 -6.64 0.69
C ILE A 78 -6.18 -5.81 1.65
N TYR A 79 -6.66 -5.62 2.88
CA TYR A 79 -5.94 -4.87 3.91
C TYR A 79 -6.26 -5.39 5.32
N GLY A 80 -5.44 -5.00 6.29
CA GLY A 80 -5.66 -5.26 7.72
C GLY A 80 -4.40 -5.00 8.55
N ALA A 81 -4.50 -4.87 9.87
CA ALA A 81 -3.34 -4.74 10.75
C ALA A 81 -2.52 -6.03 10.80
N TYR A 82 -1.22 -5.92 11.05
CA TYR A 82 -0.37 -7.09 11.31
C TYR A 82 -0.72 -7.74 12.66
N TYR A 83 -1.11 -9.02 12.65
CA TYR A 83 -1.44 -9.80 13.86
C TYR A 83 -2.35 -9.04 14.85
N THR A 84 -1.81 -8.66 16.02
CA THR A 84 -2.50 -7.97 17.11
C THR A 84 -2.12 -6.49 17.22
N ASP A 85 -1.45 -5.93 16.21
CA ASP A 85 -1.14 -4.50 16.18
C ASP A 85 -2.43 -3.67 16.21
N ALA A 86 -2.32 -2.43 16.66
CA ALA A 86 -3.39 -1.45 16.52
C ALA A 86 -3.85 -1.33 15.06
N ALA A 87 -5.08 -0.86 14.86
CA ALA A 87 -5.53 -0.50 13.53
C ALA A 87 -4.61 0.56 12.89
N SER A 88 -4.70 0.68 11.57
CA SER A 88 -3.95 1.68 10.79
C SER A 88 -4.89 2.54 9.97
N SER A 89 -4.55 3.83 9.87
CA SER A 89 -5.23 4.77 8.98
C SER A 89 -4.45 4.97 7.68
N TRP A 90 -5.14 4.91 6.54
CA TRP A 90 -4.55 5.06 5.21
C TRP A 90 -5.55 5.59 4.20
N GLN A 91 -5.08 6.04 3.04
CA GLN A 91 -5.92 6.55 1.96
C GLN A 91 -5.42 6.10 0.59
N LEU A 92 -6.35 5.92 -0.34
CA LEU A 92 -6.03 5.72 -1.75
C LEU A 92 -5.87 7.08 -2.41
N GLU A 93 -4.78 7.24 -3.16
CA GLU A 93 -4.50 8.46 -3.91
C GLU A 93 -4.15 8.12 -5.35
N TYR A 94 -4.39 9.07 -6.24
CA TYR A 94 -4.03 8.99 -7.65
C TYR A 94 -3.26 10.23 -8.10
N SER A 95 -2.50 10.08 -9.19
CA SER A 95 -1.79 11.15 -9.87
C SER A 95 -2.03 11.06 -11.36
N GLN A 96 -2.21 12.22 -12.01
CA GLN A 96 -2.32 12.37 -13.47
C GLN A 96 -1.19 13.24 -14.04
N ASP A 97 -0.14 13.47 -13.25
CA ASP A 97 1.04 14.26 -13.60
C ASP A 97 2.34 13.50 -13.29
N GLN A 98 2.29 12.18 -13.47
CA GLN A 98 3.41 11.26 -13.32
C GLN A 98 4.01 11.22 -11.91
N GLY A 99 3.18 11.45 -10.89
CA GLY A 99 3.54 11.38 -9.48
C GLY A 99 4.04 12.69 -8.88
N ARG A 100 3.94 13.82 -9.59
CA ARG A 100 4.33 15.15 -9.06
C ARG A 100 3.34 15.64 -8.00
N THR A 101 2.05 15.45 -8.23
CA THR A 101 0.98 15.74 -7.27
C THR A 101 0.06 14.53 -7.12
N TRP A 102 -0.54 14.43 -5.93
CA TRP A 102 -1.41 13.31 -5.56
C TRP A 102 -2.73 13.82 -5.02
N ARG A 103 -3.82 13.20 -5.44
CA ARG A 103 -5.18 13.52 -5.04
C ARG A 103 -5.80 12.30 -4.37
N GLN A 104 -6.43 12.50 -3.22
CA GLN A 104 -7.17 11.43 -2.55
C GLN A 104 -8.41 11.04 -3.36
N THR A 105 -8.71 9.73 -3.38
CA THR A 105 -9.98 9.19 -3.86
C THR A 105 -10.62 8.33 -2.78
N GLY A 106 -11.93 8.51 -2.56
CA GLY A 106 -12.65 7.90 -1.45
C GLY A 106 -12.27 8.46 -0.06
N PRO A 107 -12.85 7.91 1.02
CA PRO A 107 -12.56 8.34 2.39
C PRO A 107 -11.22 7.80 2.90
N VAL A 108 -10.74 8.37 4.01
CA VAL A 108 -9.66 7.75 4.81
C VAL A 108 -10.19 6.45 5.39
N VAL A 109 -9.44 5.37 5.23
CA VAL A 109 -9.75 4.05 5.77
C VAL A 109 -9.09 3.91 7.13
N THR A 110 -9.88 3.67 8.17
CA THR A 110 -9.42 3.63 9.58
C THR A 110 -9.71 2.30 10.28
N ASP A 111 -10.41 1.39 9.60
CA ASP A 111 -10.91 0.11 10.14
C ASP A 111 -10.00 -1.08 9.82
N ALA A 112 -8.73 -0.81 9.46
CA ALA A 112 -7.70 -1.82 9.21
C ALA A 112 -7.27 -2.53 10.50
N GLY A 113 -8.16 -3.30 11.13
CA GLY A 113 -7.92 -4.05 12.37
C GLY A 113 -7.35 -5.45 12.14
N ASN A 114 -7.47 -6.32 13.15
CA ASN A 114 -6.77 -7.61 13.22
C ASN A 114 -7.32 -8.71 12.30
N TRP A 115 -8.27 -8.37 11.44
CA TRP A 115 -8.87 -9.27 10.47
C TRP A 115 -8.60 -8.77 9.06
N GLN A 116 -8.44 -9.71 8.14
CA GLN A 116 -8.36 -9.38 6.72
C GLN A 116 -9.69 -8.78 6.26
N ARG A 117 -9.61 -7.66 5.55
CA ARG A 117 -10.74 -6.98 4.92
C ARG A 117 -10.46 -6.78 3.43
N SER A 118 -11.51 -6.66 2.65
CA SER A 118 -11.44 -6.26 1.25
C SER A 118 -12.18 -4.94 1.07
N ILE A 119 -11.68 -4.09 0.18
CA ILE A 119 -12.33 -2.83 -0.16
C ILE A 119 -12.29 -2.60 -1.67
N THR A 120 -13.34 -1.95 -2.18
CA THR A 120 -13.44 -1.51 -3.57
C THR A 120 -13.62 0.00 -3.59
N PHE A 121 -12.77 0.67 -4.35
CA PHE A 121 -12.94 2.07 -4.73
C PHE A 121 -13.45 2.10 -6.16
N LEU A 122 -14.57 2.79 -6.38
CA LEU A 122 -15.10 3.08 -7.70
C LEU A 122 -14.73 4.52 -8.07
N MET A 123 -14.36 4.74 -9.32
CA MET A 123 -13.99 6.06 -9.83
C MET A 123 -14.25 6.15 -11.34
N THR A 124 -14.09 7.34 -11.89
CA THR A 124 -14.17 7.57 -13.33
C THR A 124 -13.05 8.53 -13.72
N LEU A 125 -11.83 8.00 -13.80
CA LEU A 125 -10.64 8.75 -14.19
C LEU A 125 -10.34 8.47 -15.66
N THR A 126 -10.07 9.52 -16.44
CA THR A 126 -9.73 9.42 -17.87
C THR A 126 -8.30 9.88 -18.12
N GLY A 127 -7.64 9.28 -19.11
CA GLY A 127 -6.25 9.60 -19.46
C GLY A 127 -5.23 9.06 -18.46
N PRO A 128 -3.93 9.33 -18.68
CA PRO A 128 -2.85 8.73 -17.90
C PRO A 128 -3.04 8.89 -16.39
N VAL A 129 -3.00 7.78 -15.65
CA VAL A 129 -3.18 7.77 -14.20
C VAL A 129 -2.32 6.71 -13.52
N ARG A 130 -1.80 7.04 -12.34
CA ARG A 130 -1.16 6.09 -11.42
C ARG A 130 -1.72 6.23 -10.02
N PHE A 131 -1.57 5.19 -9.22
CA PHE A 131 -2.11 5.11 -7.86
C PHE A 131 -1.03 4.92 -6.81
N ARG A 132 -1.33 5.36 -5.59
CA ARG A 132 -0.60 4.95 -4.40
C ARG A 132 -1.55 4.72 -3.23
N ILE A 133 -1.16 3.81 -2.35
CA ILE A 133 -1.72 3.67 -1.01
C ILE A 133 -0.82 4.47 -0.08
N ASN A 134 -1.40 5.47 0.59
CA ASN A 134 -0.71 6.36 1.51
C ASN A 134 -1.12 6.04 2.94
N LYS A 135 -0.26 5.36 3.69
CA LYS A 135 -0.46 5.10 5.11
C LYS A 135 -0.09 6.35 5.90
N LEU A 136 -1.01 6.84 6.73
CA LEU A 136 -0.81 8.07 7.48
C LEU A 136 0.26 7.89 8.56
N GLY A 137 1.14 8.88 8.67
CA GLY A 137 2.17 8.96 9.70
C GLY A 137 1.64 9.62 10.97
N LEU A 138 0.91 8.88 11.80
CA LEU A 138 0.26 9.41 13.01
C LEU A 138 1.17 9.41 14.26
N GLY A 139 2.45 9.07 14.11
CA GLY A 139 3.40 8.95 15.22
C GLY A 139 3.27 7.62 15.97
N VAL A 140 3.88 7.53 17.16
CA VAL A 140 3.93 6.29 17.95
C VAL A 140 2.52 5.79 18.26
N SER A 141 2.27 4.51 17.96
CA SER A 141 0.99 3.86 18.24
C SER A 141 0.69 3.89 19.74
N ASN A 142 -0.49 4.37 20.12
CA ASN A 142 -0.98 4.46 21.49
C ASN A 142 -2.51 4.28 21.53
N PRO A 143 -3.01 3.05 21.37
CA PRO A 143 -4.45 2.80 21.34
C PRO A 143 -5.16 3.18 22.65
N PRO A 144 -6.39 3.72 22.60
CA PRO A 144 -7.17 3.99 21.40
C PRO A 144 -6.85 5.36 20.74
N ALA A 145 -5.99 6.18 21.35
CA ALA A 145 -5.75 7.56 20.93
C ALA A 145 -4.99 7.69 19.59
N VAL A 146 -4.01 6.82 19.34
CA VAL A 146 -3.23 6.80 18.10
C VAL A 146 -3.22 5.38 17.53
N LEU A 147 -3.93 5.20 16.42
CA LEU A 147 -4.04 3.93 15.70
C LEU A 147 -3.07 3.94 14.51
N ASN A 148 -1.83 3.52 14.78
CA ASN A 148 -0.75 3.52 13.79
C ASN A 148 0.06 2.21 13.81
N GLY A 149 -0.63 1.07 13.80
CA GLY A 149 0.02 -0.26 13.73
C GLY A 149 0.69 -0.51 12.37
N ARG A 150 1.26 -1.71 12.19
CA ARG A 150 1.71 -2.15 10.86
C ARG A 150 0.48 -2.48 10.01
N LEU A 151 0.49 -2.00 8.77
CA LEU A 151 -0.58 -2.23 7.80
C LEU A 151 -0.15 -3.32 6.82
N GLY A 152 -0.94 -4.40 6.75
CA GLY A 152 -0.85 -5.41 5.71
C GLY A 152 -1.71 -5.02 4.51
N LEU A 153 -1.19 -5.26 3.30
CA LEU A 153 -1.88 -5.08 2.02
C LEU A 153 -1.61 -6.31 1.15
N ASP A 154 -2.61 -6.75 0.41
CA ASP A 154 -2.43 -7.78 -0.62
C ASP A 154 -3.47 -7.61 -1.75
N ASP A 155 -3.32 -8.36 -2.83
CA ASP A 155 -4.27 -8.45 -3.95
C ASP A 155 -4.71 -7.07 -4.48
N ILE A 156 -3.75 -6.14 -4.59
CA ILE A 156 -3.99 -4.82 -5.18
C ILE A 156 -4.25 -5.01 -6.67
N ALA A 157 -5.49 -4.77 -7.10
CA ALA A 157 -5.90 -4.83 -8.50
C ALA A 157 -6.51 -3.50 -8.93
N ILE A 158 -6.10 -3.03 -10.09
CA ILE A 158 -6.56 -1.78 -10.70
C ILE A 158 -7.13 -2.11 -12.07
N TYR A 159 -8.31 -1.58 -12.34
CA TYR A 159 -9.05 -1.85 -13.56
C TYR A 159 -8.97 -0.59 -14.42
N GLU A 160 -8.13 -0.67 -15.46
CA GLU A 160 -8.05 0.32 -16.52
C GLU A 160 -9.38 0.41 -17.28
N ASN A 161 -9.64 1.56 -17.91
CA ASN A 161 -10.79 1.77 -18.79
C ASN A 161 -10.66 1.06 -20.13
#